data_AF-A0A1Q9YLL2-F1
#
_entry.id   AF-A0A1Q9YLL2-F1
#
_cell.length_a   1.000
_cell.length_b   1.000
_cell.length_c   1.000
_cell.angle_alpha   90.00
_cell.angle_beta   90.00
_cell.angle_gamma   90.00
#
_symmetry.space_group_name_H-M   'P 1'
#
loop_
_entity.id
_entity.type
_entity.pdbx_description
1 polymer ?
#
loop_
_entity_poly.entity_id
_entity_poly.type
_entity_poly.pdbx_seq_one_letter_code
_entity_poly.pdbx_strand_id
1 'polypeptide(L)'
;MLLSRQSGIPVGKPAVCGYNRKQKQGDRNMSEQETHSVMAVVAAKEGQYDEIAPEIDPHGDPVFRAAFKTAEGVKIFWITSEEYYRLKVGMKGLLTWKGDELVSFGNWIKPFEI
;
A
#
# COMPACT_ATOMS: atom_id res chain seq x y z
N MET A 1 -37.20 40.22 45.70
CA MET A 1 -36.50 41.01 44.66
C MET A 1 -35.01 40.88 44.94
N LEU A 2 -34.26 40.12 44.11
CA LEU A 2 -33.19 40.60 43.21
C LEU A 2 -32.07 41.37 43.96
N LEU A 3 -30.76 41.11 43.88
CA LEU A 3 -29.92 40.51 42.83
C LEU A 3 -28.52 40.17 43.38
N SER A 4 -27.86 39.26 42.67
CA SER A 4 -26.54 38.64 42.85
C SER A 4 -25.30 39.56 42.76
N ARG A 5 -24.15 39.12 43.31
CA ARG A 5 -22.88 38.75 42.59
C ARG A 5 -21.66 38.73 43.55
N GLN A 6 -21.07 37.55 43.77
CA GLN A 6 -19.76 37.36 44.40
C GLN A 6 -18.69 37.18 43.31
N SER A 7 -17.66 38.02 43.32
CA SER A 7 -16.42 37.89 42.53
C SER A 7 -15.41 37.06 43.31
N GLY A 8 -14.95 35.96 42.70
CA GLY A 8 -14.04 35.00 43.30
C GLY A 8 -12.55 35.30 43.12
N ILE A 9 -11.75 34.67 43.99
CA ILE A 9 -10.38 34.20 43.73
C ILE A 9 -10.21 32.90 44.54
N PRO A 10 -9.68 31.82 43.94
CA PRO A 10 -8.73 31.04 44.73
C PRO A 10 -7.46 30.65 43.95
N VAL A 11 -6.33 31.06 44.54
CA VAL A 11 -5.09 30.30 44.80
C VAL A 11 -4.74 29.19 43.79
N GLY A 12 -3.78 29.49 42.91
CA GLY A 12 -3.14 28.53 42.01
C GLY A 12 -2.19 27.58 42.75
N LYS A 13 -2.39 26.27 42.51
CA LYS A 13 -1.48 25.17 42.85
C LYS A 13 -0.22 25.20 41.97
N PRO A 14 0.97 24.79 42.44
CA PRO A 14 2.06 24.42 41.55
C PRO A 14 1.90 22.95 41.15
N ALA A 15 1.82 22.67 39.86
CA ALA A 15 1.76 21.30 39.37
C ALA A 15 2.59 21.14 38.09
N VAL A 16 3.60 20.28 38.23
CA VAL A 16 4.20 19.41 37.20
C VAL A 16 5.25 20.03 36.28
N CYS A 17 6.49 19.59 36.56
CA CYS A 17 7.63 19.59 35.66
C CYS A 17 7.28 18.88 34.34
N GLY A 18 7.10 19.67 33.28
CA GLY A 18 6.96 19.15 31.92
C GLY A 18 8.33 19.08 31.24
N TYR A 19 8.90 17.88 31.18
CA TYR A 19 9.92 17.58 30.17
C TYR A 19 9.23 17.53 28.81
N ASN A 20 9.54 18.47 27.90
CA ASN A 20 9.25 18.28 26.49
C ASN A 20 10.54 18.43 25.67
N ARG A 21 11.13 17.25 25.46
CA ARG A 21 12.28 16.96 24.61
C ARG A 21 11.95 17.40 23.18
N LYS A 22 12.60 18.46 22.71
CA LYS A 22 12.64 18.81 21.28
C LYS A 22 13.24 17.64 20.51
N GLN A 23 12.41 16.78 19.93
CA GLN A 23 12.83 15.89 18.86
C GLN A 23 12.88 16.75 17.61
N LYS A 24 14.08 17.24 17.28
CA LYS A 24 14.40 17.62 15.90
C LYS A 24 14.31 16.33 15.10
N GLN A 25 13.19 16.15 14.41
CA GLN A 25 13.00 15.08 13.45
C GLN A 25 13.91 15.40 12.28
N GLY A 26 14.94 14.57 12.12
CA GLY A 26 15.97 14.76 11.12
C GLY A 26 15.41 14.70 9.71
N ASP A 27 16.09 15.40 8.82
CA ASP A 27 16.03 15.23 7.39
C ASP A 27 16.25 13.75 7.04
N ARG A 28 15.18 13.00 6.86
CA ARG A 28 15.18 11.72 6.15
C ARG A 28 14.47 11.93 4.83
N ASN A 29 15.22 12.51 3.89
CA ASN A 29 14.86 12.43 2.48
C ASN A 29 15.27 11.04 1.99
N MET A 30 14.47 10.04 2.34
CA MET A 30 14.45 8.73 1.70
C MET A 30 13.05 8.69 1.13
N SER A 31 12.91 8.82 -0.19
CA SER A 31 11.61 8.83 -0.86
C SER A 31 10.87 7.54 -0.49
N GLU A 32 10.01 7.60 0.52
CA GLU A 32 9.05 6.56 0.83
C GLU A 32 8.17 6.48 -0.40
N GLN A 33 8.47 5.53 -1.30
CA GLN A 33 7.55 5.22 -2.39
C GLN A 33 6.24 4.85 -1.71
N GLU A 34 5.22 5.67 -1.93
CA GLU A 34 3.92 5.50 -1.29
C GLU A 34 3.35 4.14 -1.69
N THR A 35 2.89 3.40 -0.69
CA THR A 35 2.15 2.16 -0.93
C THR A 35 0.74 2.54 -1.33
N HIS A 36 0.30 2.07 -2.49
CA HIS A 36 -1.04 2.30 -2.99
C HIS A 36 -1.86 1.01 -2.92
N SER A 37 -3.14 1.15 -2.57
CA SER A 37 -4.08 0.03 -2.53
C SER A 37 -5.42 0.41 -3.14
N VAL A 38 -5.93 -0.41 -4.05
CA VAL A 38 -7.22 -0.18 -4.71
C VAL A 38 -7.92 -1.51 -5.02
N MET A 39 -9.25 -1.51 -5.04
CA MET A 39 -9.98 -2.66 -5.54
C MET A 39 -9.76 -2.81 -7.05
N ALA A 40 -9.40 -4.02 -7.47
CA ALA A 40 -9.17 -4.31 -8.86
C ALA A 40 -9.77 -5.66 -9.27
N VAL A 41 -9.93 -5.84 -10.58
CA VAL A 41 -10.30 -7.11 -11.20
C VAL A 41 -9.18 -7.52 -12.14
N VAL A 42 -8.75 -8.79 -12.08
CA VAL A 42 -7.79 -9.35 -13.05
C VAL A 42 -8.44 -9.31 -14.44
N ALA A 43 -7.96 -8.43 -15.30
CA ALA A 43 -8.50 -8.22 -16.64
C ALA A 43 -7.90 -9.19 -17.65
N ALA A 44 -6.60 -9.45 -17.54
CA ALA A 44 -5.86 -10.36 -18.39
C ALA A 44 -4.60 -10.85 -17.66
N LYS A 45 -4.06 -11.97 -18.12
CA LYS A 45 -2.71 -12.42 -17.79
C LYS A 45 -2.02 -12.84 -19.09
N GLU A 46 -0.82 -12.36 -19.30
CA GLU A 46 0.00 -12.61 -20.49
C GLU A 46 1.05 -13.67 -20.14
N GLY A 47 1.21 -14.66 -21.03
CA GLY A 47 1.95 -15.91 -20.79
C GLY A 47 1.15 -17.18 -21.12
N GLN A 48 -0.15 -17.06 -21.47
CA GLN A 48 -0.93 -18.09 -22.18
C GLN A 48 -1.34 -17.56 -23.55
N TYR A 49 -0.41 -17.54 -24.48
CA TYR A 49 -0.73 -17.84 -25.87
C TYR A 49 0.46 -18.63 -26.38
N ASP A 50 0.22 -19.86 -26.82
CA ASP A 50 1.23 -20.78 -27.39
C ASP A 50 1.98 -20.18 -28.62
N GLU A 51 1.64 -18.97 -29.03
CA GLU A 51 2.19 -18.24 -30.17
C GLU A 51 3.23 -17.16 -29.79
N ILE A 52 3.34 -16.78 -28.51
CA ILE A 52 4.30 -15.76 -28.07
C ILE A 52 5.23 -16.39 -27.04
N ALA A 53 6.51 -16.52 -27.41
CA ALA A 53 7.54 -17.00 -26.51
C ALA A 53 7.54 -16.12 -25.24
N PRO A 54 7.54 -16.72 -24.03
CA PRO A 54 7.63 -15.93 -22.81
C PRO A 54 8.89 -15.08 -22.89
N GLU A 55 8.75 -13.78 -22.58
CA GLU A 55 9.91 -12.94 -22.33
C GLU A 55 10.66 -13.60 -21.17
N ILE A 56 11.97 -13.80 -21.31
CA ILE A 56 12.83 -14.39 -20.28
C ILE A 56 13.63 -13.24 -19.69
N ASP A 57 13.61 -13.09 -18.37
CA ASP A 57 14.40 -12.06 -17.71
C ASP A 57 15.91 -12.36 -17.88
N PRO A 58 16.82 -11.40 -17.64
CA PRO A 58 18.25 -11.66 -17.70
C PRO A 58 18.76 -12.74 -16.72
N HIS A 59 17.92 -13.23 -15.81
CA HIS A 59 18.22 -14.31 -14.85
C HIS A 59 17.75 -15.69 -15.33
N GLY A 60 17.03 -15.77 -16.45
CA GLY A 60 16.57 -17.02 -17.05
C GLY A 60 15.17 -17.43 -16.60
N ASP A 61 14.45 -16.58 -15.86
CA ASP A 61 13.11 -16.88 -15.38
C ASP A 61 12.04 -16.42 -16.38
N PRO A 62 10.99 -17.23 -16.61
CA PRO A 62 9.89 -16.86 -17.50
C PRO A 62 9.14 -15.67 -16.88
N VAL A 63 9.01 -14.59 -17.65
CA VAL A 63 8.37 -13.37 -17.17
C VAL A 63 6.90 -13.36 -17.58
N PHE A 64 6.03 -13.29 -16.57
CA PHE A 64 4.59 -13.20 -16.74
C PHE A 64 4.12 -11.80 -16.41
N ARG A 65 3.03 -11.36 -17.06
CA ARG A 65 2.37 -10.09 -16.75
C ARG A 65 0.91 -10.32 -16.38
N ALA A 66 0.43 -9.58 -15.40
CA ALA A 66 -1.00 -9.49 -15.12
C ALA A 66 -1.50 -8.06 -15.25
N ALA A 67 -2.62 -7.90 -15.94
CA ALA A 67 -3.34 -6.65 -16.07
C ALA A 67 -4.50 -6.62 -15.08
N PHE A 68 -4.57 -5.57 -14.27
CA PHE A 68 -5.59 -5.34 -13.26
C PHE A 68 -6.40 -4.10 -13.63
N LYS A 69 -7.71 -4.27 -13.81
CA LYS A 69 -8.65 -3.18 -14.03
C LYS A 69 -9.08 -2.60 -12.69
N THR A 70 -8.74 -1.34 -12.47
CA THR A 70 -9.11 -0.53 -11.30
C THR A 70 -10.15 0.53 -11.71
N ALA A 71 -10.60 1.35 -10.77
CA ALA A 71 -11.45 2.51 -11.07
C ALA A 71 -10.71 3.61 -11.85
N GLU A 72 -9.38 3.67 -11.72
CA GLU A 72 -8.52 4.69 -12.32
C GLU A 72 -8.00 4.29 -13.71
N GLY A 73 -8.12 3.01 -14.07
CA GLY A 73 -7.64 2.48 -15.34
C GLY A 73 -7.12 1.06 -15.23
N VAL A 74 -6.25 0.67 -16.15
CA VAL A 74 -5.57 -0.63 -16.13
C VAL A 74 -4.15 -0.46 -15.59
N LYS A 75 -3.77 -1.29 -14.62
CA LYS A 75 -2.41 -1.40 -14.09
C LYS A 75 -1.82 -2.73 -14.50
N ILE A 76 -0.55 -2.76 -14.89
CA ILE A 76 0.12 -3.97 -15.35
C ILE A 76 1.33 -4.19 -14.43
N PHE A 77 1.47 -5.41 -13.93
CA PHE A 77 2.61 -5.78 -13.08
C PHE A 77 3.24 -7.05 -13.60
N TRP A 78 4.55 -7.14 -13.39
CA TRP A 78 5.30 -8.37 -13.49
C TRP A 78 4.94 -9.30 -12.34
N ILE A 79 4.76 -10.57 -12.66
CA ILE A 79 4.43 -11.60 -11.68
C ILE A 79 5.25 -12.85 -11.96
N THR A 80 5.44 -13.65 -10.91
CA THR A 80 6.07 -14.97 -10.97
C THR A 80 5.15 -16.01 -11.60
N SER A 81 5.73 -17.16 -11.97
CA SER A 81 4.97 -18.32 -12.44
C SER A 81 3.93 -18.81 -11.41
N GLU A 82 4.30 -18.83 -10.13
CA GLU A 82 3.41 -19.24 -9.02
C GLU A 82 2.18 -18.32 -8.93
N GLU A 83 2.39 -17.00 -8.95
CA GLU A 83 1.32 -16.01 -8.93
C GLU A 83 0.45 -16.12 -10.18
N TYR A 84 1.06 -16.32 -11.35
CA TYR A 84 0.35 -16.51 -12.61
C TYR A 84 -0.64 -17.69 -12.59
N TYR A 85 -0.27 -18.80 -11.96
CA TYR A 85 -1.16 -19.96 -11.81
C TYR A 85 -2.24 -19.77 -10.75
N ARG A 86 -1.99 -18.93 -9.73
CA ARG A 86 -2.99 -18.59 -8.71
C ARG A 86 -4.03 -17.60 -9.20
N LEU A 87 -3.64 -16.68 -10.08
CA LEU A 87 -4.55 -15.69 -10.65
C LEU A 87 -5.45 -16.30 -11.72
N LYS A 88 -6.73 -15.91 -11.67
CA LYS A 88 -7.73 -16.19 -12.71
C LYS A 88 -8.30 -14.87 -13.22
N VAL A 89 -8.46 -14.76 -14.54
CA VAL A 89 -9.16 -13.62 -15.15
C VAL A 89 -10.57 -13.51 -14.55
N GLY A 90 -10.98 -12.29 -14.21
CA GLY A 90 -12.22 -11.99 -13.52
C GLY A 90 -12.14 -12.01 -12.00
N MET A 91 -11.03 -12.46 -11.39
CA MET A 91 -10.86 -12.38 -9.93
C MET A 91 -10.86 -10.94 -9.46
N LYS A 92 -11.64 -10.66 -8.41
CA LYS A 92 -11.68 -9.37 -7.73
C LYS A 92 -10.89 -9.45 -6.43
N GLY A 93 -10.06 -8.45 -6.16
CA GLY A 93 -9.23 -8.40 -4.97
C GLY A 93 -8.74 -6.99 -4.66
N LEU A 94 -8.20 -6.81 -3.46
CA LEU A 94 -7.46 -5.61 -3.11
C LEU A 94 -6.06 -5.72 -3.74
N LEU A 95 -5.76 -4.85 -4.69
CA LEU A 95 -4.47 -4.73 -5.35
C LEU A 95 -3.63 -3.73 -4.58
N THR A 96 -2.45 -4.15 -4.12
CA THR A 96 -1.49 -3.29 -3.42
C THR A 96 -0.16 -3.29 -4.14
N TRP A 97 0.42 -2.11 -4.36
CA TRP A 97 1.69 -1.94 -5.06
C TRP A 97 2.50 -0.79 -4.46
N LYS A 98 3.79 -0.78 -4.74
CA LYS A 98 4.73 0.26 -4.32
C LYS A 98 5.64 0.60 -5.50
N GLY A 99 5.57 1.84 -6.00
CA GLY A 99 6.22 2.19 -7.25
C GLY A 99 5.69 1.34 -8.41
N ASP A 100 6.56 0.56 -9.05
CA ASP A 100 6.21 -0.38 -10.13
C ASP A 100 6.09 -1.84 -9.66
N GLU A 101 6.26 -2.09 -8.35
CA GLU A 101 6.29 -3.43 -7.77
C GLU A 101 4.91 -3.83 -7.22
N LEU A 102 4.43 -5.02 -7.63
CA LEU A 102 3.25 -5.64 -7.04
C LEU A 102 3.60 -6.17 -5.64
N VAL A 103 2.90 -5.69 -4.62
CA VAL A 103 3.11 -6.12 -3.22
C VAL A 103 2.13 -7.22 -2.84
N SER A 104 0.85 -7.08 -3.20
CA SER A 104 -0.17 -8.11 -2.94
C SER A 104 -1.41 -7.95 -3.82
N PHE A 105 -2.16 -9.04 -3.95
CA PHE A 105 -3.47 -9.06 -4.60
C PHE A 105 -4.42 -10.03 -3.89
N GLY A 106 -5.40 -9.47 -3.17
CA GLY A 106 -6.32 -10.24 -2.34
C GLY A 106 -5.58 -11.20 -1.41
N ASN A 107 -6.08 -12.42 -1.28
CA ASN A 107 -5.40 -13.49 -0.51
C ASN A 107 -4.53 -14.41 -1.39
N TRP A 108 -4.40 -14.08 -2.68
CA TRP A 108 -3.79 -14.94 -3.69
C TRP A 108 -2.31 -14.66 -3.88
N ILE A 109 -1.95 -13.38 -3.77
CA ILE A 109 -0.59 -12.89 -3.81
C ILE A 109 -0.33 -12.20 -2.47
N LYS A 110 0.62 -12.73 -1.70
CA LYS A 110 1.02 -12.21 -0.40
C LYS A 110 2.44 -11.65 -0.51
N PRO A 111 2.79 -10.62 0.29
CA PRO A 111 4.18 -10.22 0.41
C PRO A 111 5.00 -11.41 0.89
N PHE A 112 6.21 -11.58 0.35
CA PHE A 112 7.15 -12.57 0.87
C PHE A 112 7.41 -12.27 2.35
N GLU A 113 7.03 -13.19 3.25
CA GLU A 113 7.53 -13.19 4.61
C GLU A 113 9.00 -13.64 4.52
N ILE A 114 9.92 -12.68 4.74
CA ILE A 114 11.36 -12.92 4.86
C ILE A 114 11.64 -13.55 6.22
#